data_AF-A0A2E7JRY7-F1
#
_entry.id   AF-A0A2E7JRY7-F1
#
_cell.length_a   1.000
_cell.length_b   1.000
_cell.length_c   1.000
_cell.angle_alpha   90.00
_cell.angle_beta   90.00
_cell.angle_gamma   90.00
#
_symmetry.space_group_name_H-M   'P 1'
#
loop_
_entity.id
_entity.type
_entity.pdbx_description
1 polymer ?
#
loop_
_entity_poly.entity_id
_entity_poly.type
_entity_poly.pdbx_seq_one_letter_code
_entity_poly.pdbx_strand_id
1 'polypeptide(L)'
;MSLGRTLKALRQKQSLNQKALSALSGVSQATISRIETGRVRQLRSSALKNLADALGVSVDFLMGDNEIFANIPSTASPMGSIPGVPAMREDRFRQVADTLDAFIIHENGRVLYVNQSMADMLGYRKEELLGKNGIELVLAPQSRSITQRMIANNSSKAYEVLMVRRDGGIFPVEITGRNVSENVRLAIARDITDRRCQQTVARVQRAGLEIENAHDLGKVVRILGDELEDMGLQFEAVGLQIIDEEKNLLTSYHAYPEARGYRSFQDAVDLQESLERSAPLRSLISHWHRTKVWERGADDAFLQMIQETSLGSTYRPELLIDVPFSQGMLGLGLSPGSSVGTECAISMLTELAQPISFIVRRLFDIRSLREELESAREQLLAQQRG
;
A
#
# COMPACT_ATOMS: atom_id res chain seq x y z
N MET A 1 8.30 -2.94 30.08
CA MET A 1 9.23 -3.95 30.65
C MET A 1 10.60 -3.81 29.99
N SER A 2 11.72 -4.05 30.68
CA SER A 2 13.04 -3.97 30.02
C SER A 2 13.29 -5.19 29.13
N LEU A 3 13.95 -4.99 27.98
CA LEU A 3 14.35 -6.01 26.99
C LEU A 3 14.85 -7.32 27.63
N GLY A 4 15.72 -7.22 28.65
CA GLY A 4 16.26 -8.39 29.34
C GLY A 4 15.21 -9.24 30.07
N ARG A 5 14.19 -8.61 30.65
CA ARG A 5 13.08 -9.33 31.30
C ARG A 5 12.17 -9.98 30.26
N THR A 6 11.86 -9.27 29.17
CA THR A 6 11.05 -9.80 28.05
C THR A 6 11.72 -11.03 27.44
N LEU A 7 13.02 -10.93 27.13
CA LEU A 7 13.81 -12.03 26.57
C LEU A 7 13.82 -13.26 27.49
N LYS A 8 14.06 -13.06 28.80
CA LYS A 8 14.06 -14.14 29.79
C LYS A 8 12.69 -14.82 29.90
N ALA A 9 11.61 -14.04 29.91
CA ALA A 9 10.25 -14.55 30.03
C ALA A 9 9.84 -15.37 28.79
N LEU A 10 10.12 -14.87 27.58
CA LEU A 10 9.85 -15.59 26.32
C LEU A 10 10.62 -16.90 26.24
N ARG A 11 11.90 -16.88 26.58
CA ARG A 11 12.75 -18.07 26.61
C ARG A 11 12.21 -19.13 27.57
N GLN A 12 11.81 -18.73 28.78
CA GLN A 12 11.24 -19.64 29.78
C GLN A 12 9.87 -20.19 29.36
N LYS A 13 9.02 -19.39 28.71
CA LYS A 13 7.72 -19.84 28.19
C LYS A 13 7.85 -20.95 27.14
N GLN A 14 8.93 -20.96 26.38
CA GLN A 14 9.26 -22.01 25.41
C GLN A 14 10.12 -23.13 26.02
N SER A 15 10.26 -23.17 27.35
CA SER A 15 11.10 -24.16 28.07
C SER A 15 12.56 -24.21 27.61
N LEU A 16 13.07 -23.11 27.04
CA LEU A 16 14.44 -23.01 26.56
C LEU A 16 15.37 -22.58 27.69
N ASN A 17 16.57 -23.16 27.76
CA ASN A 17 17.67 -22.60 28.55
C ASN A 17 18.51 -21.62 27.70
N GLN A 18 19.40 -20.84 28.31
CA GLN A 18 20.20 -19.84 27.57
C GLN A 18 21.08 -20.47 26.48
N LYS A 19 21.56 -21.71 26.70
CA LYS A 19 22.34 -22.46 25.72
C LYS A 19 21.50 -22.91 24.52
N ALA A 20 20.26 -23.33 24.75
CA ALA A 20 19.31 -23.72 23.71
C ALA A 20 18.89 -22.52 22.86
N LEU A 21 18.60 -21.37 23.48
CA LEU A 21 18.32 -20.13 22.74
C LEU A 21 19.55 -19.66 21.96
N SER A 22 20.76 -19.87 22.49
CA SER A 22 22.00 -19.55 21.76
C SER A 22 22.13 -20.37 20.48
N ALA A 23 21.83 -21.67 20.53
CA ALA A 23 21.83 -22.54 19.36
C ALA A 23 20.77 -22.15 18.32
N LEU A 24 19.57 -21.73 18.76
CA LEU A 24 18.46 -21.34 17.88
C LEU A 24 18.66 -19.96 17.21
N SER A 25 19.21 -19.00 17.95
CA SER A 25 19.37 -17.61 17.46
C SER A 25 20.74 -17.33 16.83
N GLY A 26 21.71 -18.21 16.99
CA GLY A 26 23.10 -17.93 16.63
C GLY A 26 23.75 -16.81 17.46
N VAL A 27 23.07 -16.29 18.49
CA VAL A 27 23.60 -15.30 19.43
C VAL A 27 24.29 -16.03 20.58
N SER A 28 25.50 -15.62 20.96
CA SER A 28 26.26 -16.35 21.99
C SER A 28 25.54 -16.34 23.35
N GLN A 29 25.64 -17.46 24.07
CA GLN A 29 25.05 -17.61 25.41
C GLN A 29 25.51 -16.49 26.38
N ALA A 30 26.77 -16.05 26.28
CA ALA A 30 27.30 -14.93 27.06
C ALA A 30 26.58 -13.61 26.74
N THR A 31 26.24 -13.37 25.48
CA THR A 31 25.47 -12.20 25.05
C THR A 31 24.04 -12.27 25.60
N ILE A 32 23.37 -13.42 25.48
CA ILE A 32 22.03 -13.65 26.02
C ILE A 32 21.99 -13.39 27.54
N SER A 33 22.97 -13.91 28.28
CA SER A 33 23.09 -13.68 29.73
C SER A 33 23.29 -12.20 30.09
N ARG A 34 24.12 -11.48 29.31
CA ARG A 34 24.30 -10.03 29.50
C ARG A 34 23.03 -9.24 29.22
N ILE A 35 22.23 -9.65 28.22
CA ILE A 35 20.95 -9.00 27.91
C ILE A 35 19.95 -9.24 29.06
N GLU A 36 19.79 -10.49 29.51
CA GLU A 36 18.86 -10.84 30.60
C GLU A 36 19.20 -10.15 31.93
N THR A 37 20.49 -9.87 32.16
CA THR A 37 20.99 -9.16 33.36
C THR A 37 21.02 -7.64 33.21
N GLY A 38 20.64 -7.10 32.05
CA GLY A 38 20.63 -5.65 31.79
C GLY A 38 22.03 -5.02 31.64
N ARG A 39 23.07 -5.81 31.36
CA ARG A 39 24.48 -5.37 31.24
C ARG A 39 24.90 -5.07 29.79
N VAL A 40 23.95 -4.79 28.91
CA VAL A 40 24.19 -4.42 27.51
C VAL A 40 23.72 -2.99 27.29
N ARG A 41 24.64 -2.08 26.98
CA ARG A 41 24.33 -0.68 26.64
C ARG A 41 23.87 -0.51 25.19
N GLN A 42 24.36 -1.32 24.26
CA GLN A 42 23.97 -1.32 22.85
C GLN A 42 23.99 -2.74 22.30
N LEU A 43 22.91 -3.13 21.62
CA LEU A 43 22.79 -4.38 20.89
C LEU A 43 22.94 -4.13 19.40
N ARG A 44 23.60 -5.06 18.69
CA ARG A 44 23.58 -5.05 17.23
C ARG A 44 22.18 -5.44 16.74
N SER A 45 21.66 -4.73 15.75
CA SER A 45 20.33 -4.98 15.16
C SER A 45 20.16 -6.42 14.67
N SER A 46 21.24 -7.04 14.16
CA SER A 46 21.24 -8.44 13.74
C SER A 46 21.05 -9.42 14.89
N ALA A 47 21.67 -9.18 16.05
CA ALA A 47 21.49 -10.04 17.23
C ALA A 47 20.08 -9.92 17.80
N LEU A 48 19.51 -8.71 17.77
CA LEU A 48 18.14 -8.44 18.22
C LEU A 48 17.12 -9.14 17.29
N LYS A 49 17.30 -9.03 15.98
CA LYS A 49 16.49 -9.71 14.97
C LYS A 49 16.57 -11.23 15.11
N ASN A 50 17.77 -11.79 15.21
CA ASN A 50 17.93 -13.23 15.33
C ASN A 50 17.31 -13.80 16.63
N LEU A 51 17.35 -13.04 17.73
CA LEU A 51 16.66 -13.43 18.96
C LEU A 51 15.15 -13.36 18.81
N ALA A 52 14.63 -12.34 18.11
CA ALA A 52 13.20 -12.20 17.84
C ALA A 52 12.69 -13.33 16.93
N ASP A 53 13.41 -13.63 15.85
CA ASP A 53 13.12 -14.72 14.91
C ASP A 53 13.14 -16.09 15.61
N ALA A 54 14.17 -16.36 16.42
CA ALA A 54 14.29 -17.60 17.18
C ALA A 54 13.19 -17.80 18.22
N LEU A 55 12.61 -16.70 18.73
CA LEU A 55 11.50 -16.72 19.68
C LEU A 55 10.13 -16.58 19.00
N GLY A 56 10.08 -16.39 17.68
CA GLY A 56 8.84 -16.22 16.92
C GLY A 56 8.07 -14.94 17.25
N VAL A 57 8.77 -13.85 17.60
CA VAL A 57 8.19 -12.53 17.93
C VAL A 57 8.76 -11.43 17.03
N SER A 58 8.12 -10.27 16.98
CA SER A 58 8.71 -9.10 16.30
C SER A 58 9.83 -8.46 17.13
N VAL A 59 10.69 -7.69 16.46
CA VAL A 59 11.77 -6.94 17.11
C VAL A 59 11.20 -5.89 18.07
N ASP A 60 10.13 -5.19 17.67
CA ASP A 60 9.47 -4.15 18.47
C ASP A 60 8.85 -4.74 19.74
N PHE A 61 8.29 -5.95 19.65
CA PHE A 61 7.78 -6.69 20.81
C PHE A 61 8.90 -7.03 21.81
N LEU A 62 10.05 -7.46 21.30
CA LEU A 62 11.21 -7.79 22.13
C LEU A 62 11.78 -6.55 22.83
N MET A 63 11.79 -5.40 22.14
CA MET A 63 12.26 -4.11 22.67
C MET A 63 11.32 -3.48 23.70
N GLY A 64 10.05 -3.86 23.69
CA GLY A 64 9.12 -3.51 24.75
C GLY A 64 8.25 -2.29 24.47
N ASP A 65 7.83 -2.09 23.21
CA ASP A 65 6.67 -1.25 22.85
C ASP A 65 5.38 -1.93 23.34
N ASN A 66 5.29 -2.07 24.66
CA ASN A 66 4.44 -3.02 25.38
C ASN A 66 3.32 -2.35 26.17
N GLU A 67 3.03 -1.06 25.97
CA GLU A 67 1.92 -0.43 26.71
C GLU A 67 0.57 -1.06 26.34
N ILE A 68 0.41 -1.55 25.11
CA ILE A 68 -0.81 -2.23 24.63
C ILE A 68 -0.91 -3.67 25.15
N PHE A 69 0.21 -4.38 25.29
CA PHE A 69 0.23 -5.84 25.55
C PHE A 69 0.51 -6.23 27.01
N ALA A 70 1.06 -5.32 27.84
CA ALA A 70 1.37 -5.60 29.24
C ALA A 70 0.12 -5.65 30.15
N ASN A 71 -1.01 -5.10 29.70
CA ASN A 71 -2.26 -5.03 30.46
C ASN A 71 -3.32 -6.06 30.03
N ILE A 72 -3.00 -6.98 29.12
CA ILE A 72 -3.87 -8.09 28.76
C ILE A 72 -3.54 -9.28 29.69
N PRO A 73 -4.42 -9.66 30.64
CA PRO A 73 -4.15 -10.77 31.55
C PRO A 73 -3.87 -12.06 30.77
N SER A 74 -2.81 -12.79 31.13
CA SER A 74 -2.42 -14.06 30.49
C SER A 74 -3.28 -15.26 30.90
N THR A 75 -4.51 -15.03 31.33
CA THR A 75 -5.51 -16.04 31.68
C THR A 75 -6.83 -15.54 31.15
N ALA A 76 -7.01 -15.67 29.85
CA ALA A 76 -8.15 -15.09 29.20
C ALA A 76 -9.19 -16.17 28.88
N SER A 77 -10.32 -16.01 29.55
CA SER A 77 -11.66 -16.36 29.12
C SER A 77 -12.60 -15.22 29.58
N PRO A 78 -13.72 -14.98 28.89
CA PRO A 78 -14.27 -13.66 28.55
C PRO A 78 -15.03 -12.97 29.70
N MET A 79 -15.13 -11.64 29.68
CA MET A 79 -15.93 -10.84 30.65
C MET A 79 -17.02 -10.06 29.92
N GLY A 80 -18.32 -10.13 30.25
CA GLY A 80 -19.08 -11.01 31.15
C GLY A 80 -20.58 -10.77 30.84
N SER A 81 -21.35 -11.78 30.44
CA SER A 81 -22.05 -12.69 31.35
C SER A 81 -21.72 -14.17 31.11
N ILE A 82 -20.79 -14.72 31.92
CA ILE A 82 -20.52 -16.15 32.12
C ILE A 82 -20.35 -16.35 33.65
N PRO A 83 -20.98 -17.33 34.32
CA PRO A 83 -20.98 -17.40 35.79
C PRO A 83 -19.60 -17.80 36.38
N GLY A 84 -19.14 -17.09 37.43
CA GLY A 84 -18.06 -17.54 38.32
C GLY A 84 -16.75 -16.72 38.39
N VAL A 85 -16.66 -15.52 37.80
CA VAL A 85 -15.44 -14.67 37.84
C VAL A 85 -15.67 -13.39 38.68
N PRO A 86 -14.77 -13.01 39.60
CA PRO A 86 -14.96 -11.86 40.48
C PRO A 86 -14.59 -10.51 39.83
N ALA A 87 -15.35 -9.48 40.18
CA ALA A 87 -15.30 -8.12 39.64
C ALA A 87 -13.93 -7.43 39.85
N MET A 88 -13.20 -7.17 38.76
CA MET A 88 -12.04 -6.28 38.77
C MET A 88 -12.19 -5.23 37.66
N ARG A 89 -12.29 -3.96 38.09
CA ARG A 89 -12.62 -2.69 37.38
C ARG A 89 -12.47 -2.67 35.83
N GLU A 90 -13.62 -2.79 35.18
CA GLU A 90 -13.92 -2.61 33.75
C GLU A 90 -13.34 -1.34 33.11
N ASP A 91 -13.26 -0.24 33.87
CA ASP A 91 -12.95 1.09 33.35
C ASP A 91 -11.48 1.24 32.89
N ARG A 92 -10.55 0.49 33.50
CA ARG A 92 -9.12 0.57 33.17
C ARG A 92 -8.73 -0.18 31.90
N PHE A 93 -9.43 -1.27 31.58
CA PHE A 93 -9.19 -2.02 30.34
C PHE A 93 -9.73 -1.26 29.12
N ARG A 94 -10.89 -0.59 29.26
CA ARG A 94 -11.44 0.28 28.20
C ARG A 94 -10.51 1.47 27.88
N GLN A 95 -9.97 2.15 28.89
CA GLN A 95 -9.09 3.31 28.69
C GLN A 95 -7.75 3.00 28.01
N VAL A 96 -7.15 1.83 28.23
CA VAL A 96 -5.87 1.44 27.61
C VAL A 96 -6.05 0.80 26.22
N ALA A 97 -7.22 0.24 25.96
CA ALA A 97 -7.58 -0.34 24.66
C ALA A 97 -7.93 0.73 23.60
N ASP A 98 -8.36 1.91 24.02
CA ASP A 98 -8.70 3.03 23.13
C ASP A 98 -7.46 3.83 22.67
N THR A 99 -6.24 3.37 22.97
CA THR A 99 -5.01 3.99 22.46
C THR A 99 -4.54 3.33 21.16
N LEU A 100 -4.85 4.02 20.05
CA LEU A 100 -4.27 3.97 18.70
C LEU A 100 -4.64 2.81 17.76
N ASP A 101 -4.45 1.55 18.13
CA ASP A 101 -4.65 0.44 17.17
C ASP A 101 -6.12 -0.04 17.10
N ALA A 102 -6.64 -0.26 15.90
CA ALA A 102 -7.98 -0.83 15.69
C ALA A 102 -7.98 -2.33 15.99
N PHE A 103 -8.92 -2.84 16.79
CA PHE A 103 -8.98 -4.28 17.07
C PHE A 103 -10.38 -4.83 17.33
N ILE A 104 -10.50 -6.15 17.14
CA ILE A 104 -11.63 -6.96 17.56
C ILE A 104 -11.18 -8.13 18.43
N ILE A 105 -12.07 -8.62 19.28
CA ILE A 105 -11.98 -9.96 19.87
C ILE A 105 -13.09 -10.79 19.23
N HIS A 106 -12.73 -11.95 18.70
CA HIS A 106 -13.68 -12.82 18.02
C HIS A 106 -13.54 -14.27 18.45
N GLU A 107 -14.63 -15.03 18.37
CA GLU A 107 -14.64 -16.48 18.45
C GLU A 107 -14.86 -17.05 17.04
N ASN A 108 -13.83 -17.65 16.45
CA ASN A 108 -13.89 -18.21 15.09
C ASN A 108 -14.53 -17.28 14.03
N GLY A 109 -14.19 -15.99 14.06
CA GLY A 109 -14.72 -14.95 13.16
C GLY A 109 -15.98 -14.24 13.67
N ARG A 110 -16.68 -14.78 14.67
CA ARG A 110 -17.82 -14.09 15.31
C ARG A 110 -17.30 -13.02 16.28
N VAL A 111 -17.62 -11.75 16.01
CA VAL A 111 -17.14 -10.62 16.82
C VAL A 111 -17.80 -10.63 18.20
N LEU A 112 -16.99 -10.75 19.25
CA LEU A 112 -17.40 -10.66 20.65
C LEU A 112 -17.21 -9.24 21.22
N TYR A 113 -16.20 -8.53 20.72
CA TYR A 113 -15.87 -7.17 21.12
C TYR A 113 -15.21 -6.43 19.96
N VAL A 114 -15.42 -5.11 19.92
CA VAL A 114 -14.80 -4.19 18.96
C VAL A 114 -14.51 -2.85 19.65
N ASN A 115 -13.30 -2.31 19.46
CA ASN A 115 -12.97 -0.97 20.00
C ASN A 115 -13.48 0.15 19.08
N GLN A 116 -13.38 1.41 19.54
CA GLN A 116 -13.88 2.54 18.75
C GLN A 116 -13.08 2.72 17.46
N SER A 117 -11.75 2.62 17.54
CA SER A 117 -10.87 2.79 16.38
C SER A 117 -11.20 1.82 15.23
N MET A 118 -11.56 0.57 15.52
CA MET A 118 -12.01 -0.38 14.49
C MET A 118 -13.37 -0.01 13.90
N ALA A 119 -14.32 0.41 14.74
CA ALA A 119 -15.64 0.82 14.27
C ALA A 119 -15.53 2.04 13.33
N ASP A 120 -14.73 3.04 13.72
CA ASP A 120 -14.45 4.24 12.94
C ASP A 120 -13.70 3.89 11.63
N MET A 121 -12.68 3.02 11.71
CA MET A 121 -11.95 2.52 10.54
C MET A 121 -12.84 1.78 9.54
N LEU A 122 -13.93 1.14 9.97
CA LEU A 122 -14.81 0.41 9.06
C LEU A 122 -16.05 1.23 8.66
N GLY A 123 -16.32 2.36 9.33
CA GLY A 123 -17.51 3.18 9.12
C GLY A 123 -18.80 2.55 9.67
N TYR A 124 -18.68 1.61 10.62
CA TYR A 124 -19.82 0.96 11.29
C TYR A 124 -19.95 1.46 12.72
N ARG A 125 -21.15 1.37 13.29
CA ARG A 125 -21.31 1.42 14.74
C ARG A 125 -20.89 0.10 15.37
N LYS A 126 -20.42 0.13 16.62
CA LYS A 126 -19.97 -1.07 17.34
C LYS A 126 -21.05 -2.14 17.37
N GLU A 127 -22.29 -1.74 17.63
CA GLU A 127 -23.46 -2.63 17.74
C GLU A 127 -23.79 -3.35 16.43
N GLU A 128 -23.41 -2.77 15.30
CA GLU A 128 -23.61 -3.37 13.97
C GLU A 128 -22.60 -4.48 13.68
N LEU A 129 -21.44 -4.44 14.35
CA LEU A 129 -20.36 -5.42 14.21
C LEU A 129 -20.48 -6.56 15.23
N LEU A 130 -20.98 -6.29 16.44
CA LEU A 130 -21.10 -7.27 17.50
C LEU A 130 -21.97 -8.48 17.09
N GLY A 131 -21.49 -9.68 17.36
CA GLY A 131 -22.16 -10.95 17.05
C GLY A 131 -22.16 -11.33 15.56
N LYS A 132 -21.67 -10.47 14.66
CA LYS A 132 -21.57 -10.76 13.22
C LYS A 132 -20.32 -11.57 12.90
N ASN A 133 -20.32 -12.21 11.74
CA ASN A 133 -19.13 -12.83 11.18
C ASN A 133 -18.26 -11.74 10.52
N GLY A 134 -17.17 -11.35 11.19
CA GLY A 134 -16.25 -10.33 10.68
C GLY A 134 -15.56 -10.73 9.37
N ILE A 135 -15.33 -12.03 9.16
CA ILE A 135 -14.69 -12.51 7.92
C ILE A 135 -15.59 -12.27 6.72
N GLU A 136 -16.90 -12.47 6.87
CA GLU A 136 -17.86 -12.26 5.78
C GLU A 136 -18.20 -10.79 5.60
N LEU A 137 -18.33 -10.06 6.71
CA LEU A 137 -18.82 -8.69 6.71
C LEU A 137 -17.78 -7.67 6.25
N VAL A 138 -16.53 -7.79 6.74
CA VAL A 138 -15.54 -6.69 6.63
C VAL A 138 -14.29 -7.07 5.85
N LEU A 139 -14.16 -8.30 5.36
CA LEU A 139 -13.07 -8.69 4.45
C LEU A 139 -13.58 -8.84 3.02
N ALA A 140 -12.77 -8.33 2.09
CA ALA A 140 -13.00 -8.54 0.67
C ALA A 140 -12.96 -10.05 0.35
N PRO A 141 -13.78 -10.55 -0.60
CA PRO A 141 -13.88 -11.98 -0.89
C PRO A 141 -12.53 -12.68 -1.10
N GLN A 142 -11.61 -12.04 -1.82
CA GLN A 142 -10.25 -12.54 -2.11
C GLN A 142 -9.39 -12.71 -0.85
N SER A 143 -9.65 -11.94 0.22
CA SER A 143 -8.87 -11.95 1.46
C SER A 143 -9.44 -12.85 2.57
N ARG A 144 -10.61 -13.46 2.35
CA ARG A 144 -11.25 -14.33 3.36
C ARG A 144 -10.45 -15.61 3.61
N SER A 145 -9.94 -16.23 2.55
CA SER A 145 -9.25 -17.53 2.62
C SER A 145 -7.93 -17.46 3.40
N ILE A 146 -7.14 -16.39 3.22
CA ILE A 146 -5.91 -16.17 3.98
C ILE A 146 -6.22 -15.94 5.47
N THR A 147 -7.24 -15.14 5.79
CA THR A 147 -7.65 -14.90 7.19
C THR A 147 -8.11 -16.19 7.87
N GLN A 148 -8.95 -16.98 7.20
CA GLN A 148 -9.41 -18.27 7.71
C GLN A 148 -8.23 -19.21 7.99
N ARG A 149 -7.24 -19.28 7.09
CA ARG A 149 -6.02 -20.08 7.29
C ARG A 149 -5.21 -19.58 8.49
N MET A 150 -5.08 -18.27 8.66
CA MET A 150 -4.33 -17.67 9.78
C MET A 150 -5.01 -17.95 11.12
N ILE A 151 -6.34 -17.94 11.16
CA ILE A 151 -7.13 -18.33 12.33
C ILE A 151 -6.98 -19.83 12.62
N ALA A 152 -7.20 -20.69 11.62
CA ALA A 152 -7.12 -22.15 11.78
C ALA A 152 -5.75 -22.64 12.27
N ASN A 153 -4.68 -21.98 11.82
CA ASN A 153 -3.30 -22.31 12.21
C ASN A 153 -2.85 -21.62 13.51
N ASN A 154 -3.73 -20.86 14.19
CA ASN A 154 -3.38 -20.04 15.36
C ASN A 154 -2.14 -19.16 15.14
N SER A 155 -1.92 -18.70 13.90
CA SER A 155 -0.69 -18.00 13.51
C SER A 155 -0.64 -16.61 14.15
N SER A 156 0.49 -16.21 14.70
CA SER A 156 0.69 -14.84 15.20
C SER A 156 1.40 -13.91 14.22
N LYS A 157 1.70 -14.38 13.01
CA LYS A 157 2.37 -13.57 11.99
C LYS A 157 1.41 -12.51 11.45
N ALA A 158 1.94 -11.32 11.20
CA ALA A 158 1.22 -10.29 10.47
C ALA A 158 0.98 -10.73 9.02
N TYR A 159 -0.15 -10.31 8.45
CA TYR A 159 -0.50 -10.57 7.06
C TYR A 159 -1.39 -9.45 6.52
N GLU A 160 -1.28 -9.18 5.23
CA GLU A 160 -2.05 -8.14 4.57
C GLU A 160 -3.30 -8.71 3.92
N VAL A 161 -4.39 -7.94 4.02
CA VAL A 161 -5.71 -8.25 3.47
C VAL A 161 -6.37 -6.97 2.98
N LEU A 162 -7.39 -7.11 2.15
CA LEU A 162 -8.31 -6.04 1.80
C LEU A 162 -9.54 -6.11 2.71
N MET A 163 -9.86 -4.99 3.36
CA MET A 163 -11.09 -4.81 4.12
C MET A 163 -12.11 -4.01 3.32
N VAL A 164 -13.38 -4.20 3.65
CA VAL A 164 -14.51 -3.48 3.04
C VAL A 164 -15.21 -2.66 4.12
N ARG A 165 -15.34 -1.36 3.86
CA ARG A 165 -16.08 -0.39 4.69
C ARG A 165 -17.59 -0.53 4.48
N ARG A 166 -18.36 0.11 5.36
CA ARG A 166 -19.83 0.12 5.28
C ARG A 166 -20.38 0.71 3.99
N ASP A 167 -19.68 1.69 3.42
CA ASP A 167 -20.01 2.35 2.15
C ASP A 167 -19.58 1.54 0.91
N GLY A 168 -18.94 0.38 1.10
CA GLY A 168 -18.42 -0.47 0.03
C GLY A 168 -16.96 -0.21 -0.33
N GLY A 169 -16.33 0.80 0.26
CA GLY A 169 -14.94 1.14 0.01
C GLY A 169 -13.97 0.03 0.42
N ILE A 170 -12.98 -0.25 -0.44
CA ILE A 170 -11.98 -1.29 -0.21
C ILE A 170 -10.63 -0.64 0.13
N PHE A 171 -9.92 -1.17 1.12
CA PHE A 171 -8.63 -0.63 1.54
C PHE A 171 -7.71 -1.71 2.13
N PRO A 172 -6.38 -1.54 2.02
CA PRO A 172 -5.41 -2.51 2.52
C PRO A 172 -5.20 -2.39 4.03
N VAL A 173 -5.19 -3.54 4.70
CA VAL A 173 -5.03 -3.66 6.14
C VAL A 173 -4.03 -4.74 6.47
N GLU A 174 -3.11 -4.45 7.38
CA GLU A 174 -2.25 -5.43 8.01
C GLU A 174 -2.94 -5.95 9.28
N ILE A 175 -3.21 -7.26 9.32
CA ILE A 175 -3.80 -7.92 10.49
C ILE A 175 -2.73 -8.70 11.24
N THR A 176 -2.66 -8.47 12.54
CA THR A 176 -1.94 -9.33 13.49
C THR A 176 -2.92 -9.89 14.48
N GLY A 177 -2.95 -11.22 14.64
CA GLY A 177 -3.85 -11.83 15.61
C GLY A 177 -3.14 -12.72 16.61
N ARG A 178 -3.73 -12.84 17.79
CA ARG A 178 -3.21 -13.65 18.89
C ARG A 178 -4.34 -14.39 19.58
N ASN A 179 -4.18 -15.68 19.78
CA ASN A 179 -5.12 -16.47 20.55
C ASN A 179 -5.09 -16.02 22.01
N VAL A 180 -6.29 -15.77 22.51
CA VAL A 180 -6.58 -15.35 23.87
C VAL A 180 -7.04 -16.58 24.66
N SER A 181 -7.83 -17.46 24.04
CA SER A 181 -8.14 -18.81 24.48
C SER A 181 -8.14 -19.78 23.28
N GLU A 182 -8.62 -21.02 23.48
CA GLU A 182 -8.70 -22.05 22.43
C GLU A 182 -9.48 -21.58 21.20
N ASN A 183 -10.62 -20.91 21.38
CA ASN A 183 -11.48 -20.44 20.29
C ASN A 183 -11.57 -18.92 20.18
N VAL A 184 -11.09 -18.18 21.20
CA VAL A 184 -11.15 -16.72 21.25
C VAL A 184 -9.82 -16.10 20.83
N ARG A 185 -9.87 -15.13 19.93
CA ARG A 185 -8.71 -14.50 19.34
C ARG A 185 -8.87 -12.98 19.28
N LEU A 186 -7.83 -12.28 19.69
CA LEU A 186 -7.65 -10.85 19.47
C LEU A 186 -7.08 -10.67 18.06
N ALA A 187 -7.71 -9.83 17.24
CA ALA A 187 -7.18 -9.41 15.94
C ALA A 187 -7.04 -7.90 15.93
N ILE A 188 -5.80 -7.44 15.73
CA ILE A 188 -5.45 -6.05 15.58
C ILE A 188 -5.31 -5.79 14.08
N ALA A 189 -5.96 -4.74 13.60
CA ALA A 189 -5.92 -4.27 12.23
C ALA A 189 -5.23 -2.91 12.18
N ARG A 190 -4.35 -2.74 11.21
CA ARG A 190 -3.70 -1.47 10.91
C ARG A 190 -3.96 -1.13 9.47
N ASP A 191 -4.57 0.03 9.24
CA ASP A 191 -4.67 0.60 7.90
C ASP A 191 -3.25 0.90 7.40
N ILE A 192 -2.92 0.39 6.21
CA ILE A 192 -1.60 0.56 5.60
C ILE A 192 -1.67 1.32 4.27
N THR A 193 -2.79 1.99 4.00
CA THR A 193 -3.02 2.74 2.76
C THR A 193 -1.91 3.77 2.53
N ASP A 194 -1.65 4.66 3.50
CA ASP A 194 -0.59 5.67 3.42
C ASP A 194 0.81 5.06 3.23
N ARG A 195 1.08 3.96 3.96
CA ARG A 195 2.36 3.23 3.86
C ARG A 195 2.57 2.71 2.45
N ARG A 196 1.54 2.14 1.81
CA ARG A 196 1.61 1.64 0.43
C ARG A 196 1.75 2.75 -0.59
N CYS A 197 0.98 3.83 -0.46
CA CYS A 197 1.11 5.02 -1.32
C CYS A 197 2.58 5.53 -1.31
N GLN A 198 3.19 5.69 -0.13
CA GLN A 198 4.60 6.12 -0.01
C GLN A 198 5.62 5.12 -0.60
N GLN A 199 5.41 3.82 -0.37
CA GLN A 199 6.27 2.76 -0.94
C GLN A 199 6.23 2.78 -2.47
N THR A 200 5.07 3.07 -3.05
CA THR A 200 4.88 3.13 -4.50
C THR A 200 5.53 4.34 -5.11
N VAL A 201 5.43 5.51 -4.48
CA VAL A 201 6.20 6.70 -4.87
C VAL A 201 7.69 6.37 -4.95
N ALA A 202 8.24 5.74 -3.90
CA ALA A 202 9.66 5.35 -3.86
C ALA A 202 10.02 4.29 -4.93
N ARG A 203 9.13 3.33 -5.20
CA ARG A 203 9.32 2.29 -6.21
C ARG A 203 9.34 2.87 -7.62
N VAL A 204 8.44 3.79 -7.94
CA VAL A 204 8.42 4.48 -9.24
C VAL A 204 9.64 5.38 -9.41
N GLN A 205 10.05 6.12 -8.38
CA GLN A 205 11.29 6.90 -8.40
C GLN A 205 12.50 6.02 -8.75
N ARG A 206 12.64 4.87 -8.07
CA ARG A 206 13.73 3.93 -8.34
C ARG A 206 13.67 3.36 -9.74
N ALA A 207 12.50 2.89 -10.18
CA ALA A 207 12.31 2.38 -11.53
C ALA A 207 12.65 3.45 -12.57
N GLY A 208 12.28 4.70 -12.33
CA GLY A 208 12.60 5.85 -13.19
C GLY A 208 14.08 6.13 -13.39
N LEU A 209 14.93 5.75 -12.44
CA LEU A 209 16.39 5.87 -12.60
C LEU A 209 16.94 4.85 -13.61
N GLU A 210 16.31 3.67 -13.70
CA GLU A 210 16.68 2.56 -14.59
C GLU A 210 16.09 2.69 -16.00
N ILE A 211 15.19 3.66 -16.21
CA ILE A 211 14.60 3.95 -17.53
C ILE A 211 15.65 4.65 -18.40
N GLU A 212 16.00 4.00 -19.52
CA GLU A 212 16.96 4.52 -20.49
C GLU A 212 16.29 5.01 -21.79
N ASN A 213 15.08 4.52 -22.09
CA ASN A 213 14.36 4.86 -23.31
C ASN A 213 12.89 5.20 -23.00
N ALA A 214 12.27 6.04 -23.82
CA ALA A 214 10.88 6.45 -23.64
C ALA A 214 9.90 5.26 -23.65
N HIS A 215 10.19 4.17 -24.38
CA HIS A 215 9.35 2.97 -24.37
C HIS A 215 9.26 2.31 -22.98
N ASP A 216 10.26 2.49 -22.12
CA ASP A 216 10.26 1.95 -20.76
C ASP A 216 9.29 2.66 -19.81
N LEU A 217 8.74 3.82 -20.19
CA LEU A 217 7.74 4.54 -19.40
C LEU A 217 6.44 3.76 -19.23
N GLY A 218 6.14 2.81 -20.14
CA GLY A 218 5.05 1.86 -19.95
C GLY A 218 5.18 1.05 -18.64
N LYS A 219 6.41 0.81 -18.16
CA LYS A 219 6.66 0.14 -16.87
C LYS A 219 6.16 0.97 -15.68
N VAL A 220 6.25 2.29 -15.76
CA VAL A 220 5.77 3.19 -14.70
C VAL A 220 4.27 3.06 -14.55
N VAL A 221 3.54 3.18 -15.66
CA VAL A 221 2.08 3.11 -15.67
C VAL A 221 1.60 1.73 -15.24
N ARG A 222 2.31 0.66 -15.62
CA ARG A 222 2.04 -0.70 -15.12
C ARG A 222 2.25 -0.84 -13.61
N ILE A 223 3.35 -0.31 -13.06
CA ILE A 223 3.62 -0.32 -11.61
C ILE A 223 2.49 0.39 -10.85
N LEU A 224 2.03 1.52 -11.37
CA LEU A 224 0.92 2.27 -10.78
C LEU A 224 -0.38 1.47 -10.84
N GLY A 225 -0.68 0.86 -11.99
CA GLY A 225 -1.87 0.03 -12.14
C GLY A 225 -1.89 -1.13 -11.14
N ASP A 226 -0.78 -1.90 -11.10
CA ASP A 226 -0.63 -3.04 -10.18
C ASP A 226 -0.85 -2.60 -8.71
N GLU A 227 -0.28 -1.46 -8.29
CA GLU A 227 -0.44 -1.02 -6.90
C GLU A 227 -1.85 -0.50 -6.61
N LEU A 228 -2.45 0.29 -7.50
CA LEU A 228 -3.80 0.80 -7.31
C LEU A 228 -4.80 -0.35 -7.13
N GLU A 229 -4.65 -1.43 -7.90
CA GLU A 229 -5.45 -2.65 -7.75
C GLU A 229 -5.15 -3.37 -6.43
N ASP A 230 -3.88 -3.53 -6.07
CA ASP A 230 -3.47 -4.17 -4.81
C ASP A 230 -3.97 -3.38 -3.58
N MET A 231 -4.17 -2.08 -3.70
CA MET A 231 -4.80 -1.22 -2.68
C MET A 231 -6.33 -1.31 -2.69
N GLY A 232 -6.92 -2.05 -3.63
CA GLY A 232 -8.36 -2.26 -3.74
C GLY A 232 -9.11 -1.13 -4.45
N LEU A 233 -8.41 -0.20 -5.11
CA LEU A 233 -9.05 0.86 -5.87
C LEU A 233 -9.70 0.29 -7.13
N GLN A 234 -10.94 0.69 -7.40
CA GLN A 234 -11.64 0.32 -8.63
C GLN A 234 -11.45 1.43 -9.68
N PHE A 235 -10.75 1.10 -10.76
CA PHE A 235 -10.46 2.04 -11.82
C PHE A 235 -10.43 1.34 -13.18
N GLU A 236 -10.74 2.11 -14.22
CA GLU A 236 -10.82 1.65 -15.61
C GLU A 236 -9.46 1.75 -16.31
N ALA A 237 -8.65 2.76 -15.98
CA ALA A 237 -7.28 2.91 -16.47
C ALA A 237 -6.46 3.90 -15.65
N VAL A 238 -5.15 3.71 -15.65
CA VAL A 238 -4.17 4.74 -15.27
C VAL A 238 -3.31 5.04 -16.48
N GLY A 239 -2.94 6.31 -16.67
CA GLY A 239 -2.23 6.76 -17.85
C GLY A 239 -1.18 7.83 -17.58
N LEU A 240 -0.26 7.95 -18.52
CA LEU A 240 0.77 8.98 -18.57
C LEU A 240 0.78 9.56 -19.98
N GLN A 241 0.52 10.85 -20.10
CA GLN A 241 0.54 11.59 -21.35
C GLN A 241 1.75 12.51 -21.33
N ILE A 242 2.52 12.52 -22.42
CA ILE A 242 3.75 13.30 -22.57
C ILE A 242 3.62 14.15 -23.81
N ILE A 243 3.87 15.45 -23.65
CA ILE A 243 3.80 16.46 -24.69
C ILE A 243 5.23 16.90 -25.00
N ASP A 244 5.65 16.68 -26.25
CA ASP A 244 6.91 17.14 -26.83
C ASP A 244 6.58 18.25 -27.84
N GLU A 245 6.64 19.51 -27.38
CA GLU A 245 6.32 20.68 -28.21
C GLU A 245 7.32 20.87 -29.35
N GLU A 246 8.60 20.52 -29.14
CA GLU A 246 9.65 20.65 -30.16
C GLU A 246 9.41 19.70 -31.34
N LYS A 247 8.91 18.49 -31.06
CA LYS A 247 8.61 17.48 -32.07
C LYS A 247 7.14 17.42 -32.48
N ASN A 248 6.31 18.33 -31.96
CA ASN A 248 4.87 18.37 -32.20
C ASN A 248 4.18 17.02 -31.91
N LEU A 249 4.55 16.35 -30.81
CA LEU A 249 4.13 14.98 -30.52
C LEU A 249 3.44 14.85 -29.16
N LEU A 250 2.31 14.16 -29.13
CA LEU A 250 1.66 13.67 -27.92
C LEU A 250 1.85 12.15 -27.83
N THR A 251 2.56 11.69 -26.80
CA THR A 251 2.73 10.26 -26.52
C THR A 251 1.92 9.87 -25.30
N SER A 252 1.08 8.85 -25.42
CA SER A 252 0.22 8.37 -24.34
C SER A 252 0.56 6.93 -23.96
N TYR A 253 0.71 6.69 -22.67
CA TYR A 253 0.93 5.39 -22.07
C TYR A 253 -0.27 5.06 -21.19
N HIS A 254 -0.87 3.89 -21.35
CA HIS A 254 -2.04 3.50 -20.57
C HIS A 254 -1.92 2.09 -20.05
N ALA A 255 -2.32 1.86 -18.80
CA ALA A 255 -2.47 0.56 -18.19
C ALA A 255 -3.95 0.30 -17.88
N TYR A 256 -4.47 -0.82 -18.42
CA TYR A 256 -5.83 -1.31 -18.17
C TYR A 256 -5.83 -2.55 -17.29
N PRO A 257 -6.83 -2.72 -16.42
CA PRO A 257 -7.03 -3.99 -15.72
C PRO A 257 -7.35 -5.09 -16.74
N GLU A 258 -6.49 -6.12 -16.86
CA GLU A 258 -6.79 -7.35 -17.59
C GLU A 258 -6.73 -8.57 -16.66
N ALA A 259 -7.29 -9.71 -17.10
CA ALA A 259 -7.34 -10.95 -16.33
C ALA A 259 -5.98 -11.52 -15.87
N ARG A 260 -4.84 -10.98 -16.36
CA ARG A 260 -3.48 -11.35 -15.95
C ARG A 260 -2.59 -10.13 -15.61
N GLY A 261 -3.19 -9.07 -15.07
CA GLY A 261 -2.49 -7.84 -14.69
C GLY A 261 -2.53 -6.78 -15.79
N TYR A 262 -1.80 -5.68 -15.60
CA TYR A 262 -1.90 -4.51 -16.47
C TYR A 262 -1.03 -4.62 -17.73
N ARG A 263 -1.62 -4.36 -18.92
CA ARG A 263 -0.88 -4.15 -20.16
C ARG A 263 -0.70 -2.67 -20.45
N SER A 264 0.54 -2.26 -20.69
CA SER A 264 0.84 -0.90 -21.14
C SER A 264 0.67 -0.78 -22.65
N PHE A 265 -0.14 0.15 -23.11
CA PHE A 265 -0.24 0.53 -24.52
C PHE A 265 0.48 1.86 -24.73
N GLN A 266 1.18 2.00 -25.85
CA GLN A 266 1.80 3.25 -26.27
C GLN A 266 1.13 3.68 -27.58
N ASP A 267 0.67 4.93 -27.61
CA ASP A 267 0.25 5.60 -28.84
C ASP A 267 0.98 6.96 -28.96
N ALA A 268 1.24 7.38 -30.19
CA ALA A 268 1.92 8.63 -30.49
C ALA A 268 1.21 9.32 -31.67
N VAL A 269 0.70 10.52 -31.42
CA VAL A 269 -0.10 11.29 -32.38
C VAL A 269 0.48 12.69 -32.57
N ASP A 270 0.24 13.28 -33.74
CA ASP A 270 0.58 14.68 -34.00
C ASP A 270 -0.22 15.59 -33.06
N LEU A 271 0.49 16.46 -32.33
CA LEU A 271 -0.10 17.29 -31.28
C LEU A 271 -1.07 18.33 -31.86
N GLN A 272 -0.67 19.06 -32.90
CA GLN A 272 -1.51 20.08 -33.53
C GLN A 272 -2.74 19.49 -34.22
N GLU A 273 -2.57 18.41 -35.00
CA GLU A 273 -3.68 17.72 -35.65
C GLU A 273 -4.69 17.20 -34.62
N SER A 274 -4.20 16.66 -33.50
CA SER A 274 -5.04 16.17 -32.41
C SER A 274 -5.78 17.29 -31.68
N LEU A 275 -5.13 18.43 -31.45
CA LEU A 275 -5.73 19.64 -30.88
C LEU A 275 -6.83 20.22 -31.77
N GLU A 276 -6.64 20.20 -33.09
CA GLU A 276 -7.64 20.69 -34.04
C GLU A 276 -8.89 19.80 -34.08
N ARG A 277 -8.69 18.47 -34.04
CA ARG A 277 -9.77 17.48 -34.15
C ARG A 277 -10.53 17.25 -32.86
N SER A 278 -9.90 17.40 -31.68
CA SER A 278 -10.50 17.00 -30.41
C SER A 278 -10.62 18.16 -29.42
N ALA A 279 -11.87 18.59 -29.17
CA ALA A 279 -12.18 19.59 -28.14
C ALA A 279 -11.83 19.12 -26.69
N PRO A 280 -12.05 17.85 -26.31
CA PRO A 280 -11.61 17.37 -25.00
C PRO A 280 -10.08 17.36 -24.82
N LEU A 281 -9.29 17.07 -25.87
CA LEU A 281 -7.82 17.18 -25.83
C LEU A 281 -7.35 18.62 -25.67
N ARG A 282 -8.00 19.59 -26.35
CA ARG A 282 -7.74 21.03 -26.13
C ARG A 282 -7.97 21.44 -24.68
N SER A 283 -9.06 20.97 -24.09
CA SER A 283 -9.32 21.20 -22.67
C SER A 283 -8.18 20.61 -21.84
N LEU A 284 -7.84 19.34 -22.01
CA LEU A 284 -6.78 18.66 -21.26
C LEU A 284 -5.43 19.39 -21.37
N ILE A 285 -5.01 19.76 -22.58
CA ILE A 285 -3.74 20.46 -22.86
C ILE A 285 -3.76 21.90 -22.32
N SER A 286 -4.90 22.61 -22.37
CA SER A 286 -5.02 23.95 -21.78
C SER A 286 -4.86 23.98 -20.25
N HIS A 287 -5.01 22.83 -19.61
CA HIS A 287 -4.85 22.66 -18.17
C HIS A 287 -3.47 22.14 -17.78
N TRP A 288 -2.69 21.61 -18.71
CA TRP A 288 -1.36 21.05 -18.46
C TRP A 288 -0.37 22.06 -17.85
N HIS A 289 -0.34 23.30 -18.34
CA HIS A 289 0.51 24.35 -17.75
C HIS A 289 0.04 24.85 -16.38
N ARG A 290 -1.10 24.36 -15.87
CA ARG A 290 -1.61 24.73 -14.56
C ARG A 290 -1.08 23.71 -13.55
N THR A 291 -0.69 24.16 -12.36
CA THR A 291 -0.22 23.28 -11.28
C THR A 291 -1.36 22.62 -10.49
N LYS A 292 -2.59 22.64 -11.02
CA LYS A 292 -3.80 22.26 -10.29
C LYS A 292 -4.27 20.87 -10.73
N VAL A 293 -4.50 19.97 -9.76
CA VAL A 293 -5.19 18.70 -9.98
C VAL A 293 -6.61 18.95 -10.49
N TRP A 294 -7.00 18.18 -11.51
CA TRP A 294 -8.31 18.29 -12.13
C TRP A 294 -9.15 17.05 -11.87
N GLU A 295 -10.37 17.28 -11.40
CA GLU A 295 -11.39 16.24 -11.18
C GLU A 295 -12.59 16.59 -12.05
N ARG A 296 -12.96 15.68 -12.97
CA ARG A 296 -14.10 15.90 -13.88
C ARG A 296 -14.86 14.61 -14.14
N GLY A 297 -16.19 14.72 -14.23
CA GLY A 297 -17.01 13.60 -14.72
C GLY A 297 -16.67 13.28 -16.17
N ALA A 298 -16.77 12.00 -16.54
CA ALA A 298 -16.65 11.61 -17.95
C ALA A 298 -17.92 12.05 -18.71
N ASP A 299 -17.81 13.08 -19.53
CA ASP A 299 -18.89 13.53 -20.41
C ASP A 299 -18.92 12.73 -21.72
N ASP A 300 -20.04 12.82 -22.45
CA ASP A 300 -20.24 12.10 -23.71
C ASP A 300 -19.17 12.46 -24.76
N ALA A 301 -18.69 13.71 -24.74
CA ALA A 301 -17.64 14.17 -25.66
C ALA A 301 -16.29 13.50 -25.38
N PHE A 302 -15.92 13.34 -24.11
CA PHE A 302 -14.71 12.63 -23.69
C PHE A 302 -14.81 11.13 -24.00
N LEU A 303 -15.96 10.51 -23.70
CA LEU A 303 -16.18 9.09 -24.01
C LEU A 303 -16.15 8.81 -25.52
N GLN A 304 -16.67 9.73 -26.34
CA GLN A 304 -16.61 9.63 -27.80
C GLN A 304 -15.17 9.76 -28.31
N MET A 305 -14.41 10.75 -27.82
CA MET A 305 -12.99 10.91 -28.19
C MET A 305 -12.18 9.64 -27.92
N ILE A 306 -12.45 8.97 -26.80
CA ILE A 306 -11.79 7.72 -26.41
C ILE A 306 -12.10 6.59 -27.40
N GLN A 307 -13.37 6.44 -27.75
CA GLN A 307 -13.80 5.41 -28.71
C GLN A 307 -13.13 5.59 -30.08
N GLU A 308 -12.87 6.84 -30.48
CA GLU A 308 -12.23 7.18 -31.75
C GLU A 308 -10.70 6.99 -31.74
N THR A 309 -10.07 6.96 -30.56
CA THR A 309 -8.60 6.90 -30.38
C THR A 309 -8.08 5.49 -30.03
N SER A 310 -8.82 4.43 -30.38
CA SER A 310 -8.44 3.01 -30.13
C SER A 310 -8.39 2.58 -28.66
N LEU A 311 -8.85 3.41 -27.73
CA LEU A 311 -9.06 3.04 -26.35
C LEU A 311 -10.34 2.17 -26.33
N GLY A 312 -10.17 0.85 -26.17
CA GLY A 312 -11.20 -0.16 -26.44
C GLY A 312 -12.60 0.13 -25.90
N SER A 313 -13.61 -0.51 -26.50
CA SER A 313 -15.05 -0.25 -26.30
C SER A 313 -15.60 -0.41 -24.86
N THR A 314 -14.77 -0.91 -23.93
CA THR A 314 -15.13 -1.17 -22.54
C THR A 314 -14.70 -0.08 -21.55
N TYR A 315 -13.82 0.86 -21.92
CA TYR A 315 -13.35 1.92 -21.03
C TYR A 315 -14.45 2.98 -20.81
N ARG A 316 -15.05 3.01 -19.61
CA ARG A 316 -16.10 3.97 -19.24
C ARG A 316 -15.94 4.46 -17.79
N PRO A 317 -14.99 5.37 -17.53
CA PRO A 317 -14.82 5.94 -16.20
C PRO A 317 -16.02 6.83 -15.84
N GLU A 318 -16.33 6.94 -14.54
CA GLU A 318 -17.29 7.93 -14.02
C GLU A 318 -16.60 9.25 -13.70
N LEU A 319 -15.41 9.15 -13.08
CA LEU A 319 -14.61 10.29 -12.65
C LEU A 319 -13.19 10.18 -13.23
N LEU A 320 -12.68 11.30 -13.72
CA LEU A 320 -11.34 11.45 -14.26
C LEU A 320 -10.53 12.36 -13.34
N ILE A 321 -9.34 11.90 -13.02
CA ILE A 321 -8.36 12.63 -12.23
C ILE A 321 -7.15 12.87 -13.11
N ASP A 322 -6.86 14.14 -13.37
CA ASP A 322 -5.76 14.58 -14.21
C ASP A 322 -4.77 15.39 -13.34
N VAL A 323 -3.55 14.87 -13.19
CA VAL A 323 -2.47 15.48 -12.39
C VAL A 323 -1.37 16.01 -13.31
N PRO A 324 -1.19 17.34 -13.40
CA PRO A 324 -0.19 17.95 -14.28
C PRO A 324 1.24 17.85 -13.75
N PHE A 325 2.19 17.71 -14.67
CA PHE A 325 3.63 17.86 -14.44
C PHE A 325 4.28 18.57 -15.64
N SER A 326 5.54 18.98 -15.56
CA SER A 326 6.12 19.93 -16.55
C SER A 326 6.20 19.47 -18.01
N GLN A 327 5.96 18.19 -18.32
CA GLN A 327 6.02 17.60 -19.67
C GLN A 327 4.74 16.84 -20.03
N GLY A 328 3.70 16.86 -19.19
CA GLY A 328 2.40 16.31 -19.52
C GLY A 328 1.51 16.04 -18.30
N MET A 329 0.73 14.97 -18.35
CA MET A 329 -0.30 14.66 -17.36
C MET A 329 -0.25 13.20 -16.92
N LEU A 330 -0.47 12.96 -15.62
CA LEU A 330 -0.87 11.66 -15.11
C LEU A 330 -2.40 11.60 -15.06
N GLY A 331 -2.98 10.55 -15.63
CA GLY A 331 -4.43 10.36 -15.66
C GLY A 331 -4.85 9.13 -14.87
N LEU A 332 -5.99 9.21 -14.18
CA LEU A 332 -6.66 8.08 -13.55
C LEU A 332 -8.15 8.16 -13.85
N GLY A 333 -8.69 7.13 -14.51
CA GLY A 333 -10.11 6.98 -14.76
C GLY A 333 -10.71 6.01 -13.75
N LEU A 334 -11.52 6.51 -12.82
CA LEU A 334 -12.16 5.72 -11.79
C LEU A 334 -13.43 5.05 -12.29
N SER A 335 -13.67 3.81 -11.86
CA SER A 335 -14.90 3.07 -12.15
C SER A 335 -16.10 3.68 -11.41
N PRO A 336 -17.33 3.38 -11.86
CA PRO A 336 -18.51 3.90 -11.19
C PRO A 336 -18.62 3.48 -9.72
N GLY A 337 -18.92 4.41 -8.82
CA GLY A 337 -19.04 4.15 -7.38
C GLY A 337 -17.71 4.16 -6.59
N SER A 338 -16.58 4.42 -7.25
CA SER A 338 -15.26 4.59 -6.61
C SER A 338 -15.16 5.90 -5.82
N SER A 339 -15.76 5.93 -4.64
CA SER A 339 -15.69 7.10 -3.73
C SER A 339 -14.60 6.98 -2.66
N VAL A 340 -14.15 5.76 -2.35
CA VAL A 340 -13.26 5.48 -1.21
C VAL A 340 -11.86 5.11 -1.70
N GLY A 341 -10.84 5.73 -1.11
CA GLY A 341 -9.44 5.55 -1.51
C GLY A 341 -8.96 6.53 -2.59
N THR A 342 -9.88 7.29 -3.18
CA THR A 342 -9.60 8.32 -4.20
C THR A 342 -8.63 9.38 -3.70
N GLU A 343 -8.72 9.79 -2.44
CA GLU A 343 -7.80 10.78 -1.85
C GLU A 343 -6.34 10.28 -1.80
N CYS A 344 -6.09 9.02 -1.41
CA CYS A 344 -4.72 8.48 -1.42
C CYS A 344 -4.19 8.33 -2.85
N ALA A 345 -5.05 7.92 -3.79
CA ALA A 345 -4.67 7.83 -5.20
C ALA A 345 -4.30 9.21 -5.76
N ILE A 346 -5.10 10.24 -5.47
CA ILE A 346 -4.79 11.63 -5.85
C ILE A 346 -3.49 12.10 -5.22
N SER A 347 -3.30 11.88 -3.91
CA SER A 347 -2.07 12.28 -3.21
C SER A 347 -0.86 11.59 -3.81
N MET A 348 -0.94 10.28 -4.04
CA MET A 348 0.13 9.48 -4.64
C MET A 348 0.49 9.98 -6.04
N LEU A 349 -0.50 10.18 -6.93
CA LEU A 349 -0.27 10.71 -8.27
C LEU A 349 0.32 12.13 -8.24
N THR A 350 -0.14 12.97 -7.31
CA THR A 350 0.40 14.33 -7.09
C THR A 350 1.86 14.30 -6.65
N GLU A 351 2.21 13.42 -5.71
CA GLU A 351 3.59 13.23 -5.26
C GLU A 351 4.49 12.65 -6.37
N LEU A 352 3.93 11.85 -7.28
CA LEU A 352 4.62 11.28 -8.43
C LEU A 352 4.87 12.27 -9.56
N ALA A 353 4.10 13.35 -9.66
CA ALA A 353 4.21 14.34 -10.72
C ALA A 353 5.64 14.89 -10.87
N GLN A 354 6.29 15.23 -9.74
CA GLN A 354 7.67 15.74 -9.74
C GLN A 354 8.71 14.69 -10.18
N PRO A 355 8.76 13.48 -9.57
CA PRO A 355 9.58 12.38 -10.06
C PRO A 355 9.41 12.09 -11.55
N ILE A 356 8.18 12.03 -12.04
CA ILE A 356 7.90 11.74 -13.45
C ILE A 356 8.39 12.86 -14.34
N SER A 357 8.18 14.13 -13.95
CA SER A 357 8.73 15.27 -14.68
C SER A 357 10.25 15.18 -14.82
N PHE A 358 10.95 14.80 -13.75
CA PHE A 358 12.39 14.60 -13.79
C PHE A 358 12.80 13.47 -14.75
N ILE A 359 12.11 12.32 -14.69
CA ILE A 359 12.37 11.17 -15.57
C ILE A 359 12.18 11.57 -17.04
N VAL A 360 11.07 12.21 -17.38
CA VAL A 360 10.75 12.61 -18.76
C VAL A 360 11.75 13.65 -19.27
N ARG A 361 12.09 14.66 -18.46
CA ARG A 361 13.10 15.65 -18.83
C ARG A 361 14.46 15.01 -19.13
N ARG A 362 14.92 14.11 -18.26
CA ARG A 362 16.17 13.38 -18.47
C ARG A 362 16.15 12.59 -19.78
N LEU A 363 15.02 12.00 -20.15
CA LEU A 363 14.88 11.28 -21.42
C LEU A 363 14.95 12.20 -22.63
N PHE A 364 14.35 13.39 -22.56
CA PHE A 364 14.47 14.40 -23.60
C PHE A 364 15.93 14.86 -23.75
N ASP A 365 16.61 15.16 -22.64
CA ASP A 365 18.02 15.57 -22.63
C ASP A 365 18.93 14.48 -23.25
N ILE A 366 18.75 13.21 -22.85
CA ILE A 366 19.52 12.08 -23.40
C ILE A 366 19.28 11.93 -24.90
N ARG A 367 18.03 12.07 -25.35
CA ARG A 367 17.68 11.96 -26.77
C ARG A 367 18.32 13.08 -27.58
N SER A 368 18.20 14.33 -27.12
CA SER A 368 18.79 15.50 -27.75
C SER A 368 20.32 15.33 -27.90
N LEU A 369 21.01 14.93 -26.83
CA LEU A 369 22.46 14.67 -26.88
C LEU A 369 22.85 13.55 -27.86
N ARG A 370 22.01 12.52 -28.02
CA ARG A 370 22.25 11.45 -29.02
C ARG A 370 22.13 11.99 -30.44
N GLU A 371 21.10 12.79 -30.71
CA GLU A 371 20.86 13.42 -32.01
C GLU A 371 22.01 14.40 -32.37
N GLU A 372 22.48 15.19 -31.41
CA GLU A 372 23.66 16.06 -31.58
C GLU A 372 24.94 15.27 -31.86
N LEU A 373 25.18 14.19 -31.12
CA LEU A 373 26.35 13.34 -31.31
C LEU A 373 26.35 12.65 -32.68
N GLU A 374 25.19 12.20 -33.16
CA GLU A 374 25.03 11.62 -34.49
C GLU A 374 25.32 12.67 -35.58
N SER A 375 24.75 13.87 -35.47
CA SER A 375 25.01 14.97 -36.40
C SER A 375 26.49 15.34 -36.46
N ALA A 376 27.16 15.44 -35.31
CA ALA A 376 28.60 15.73 -35.24
C ALA A 376 29.45 14.61 -35.88
N ARG A 377 29.07 13.34 -35.70
CA ARG A 377 29.74 12.20 -36.34
C ARG A 377 29.59 12.23 -37.86
N GLU A 378 28.40 12.54 -38.36
CA GLU A 378 28.16 12.67 -39.81
C GLU A 378 28.99 13.80 -40.43
N GLN A 379 29.07 14.95 -39.75
CA GLN A 379 29.91 16.07 -40.19
C GLN A 379 31.40 15.71 -40.23
N LEU A 380 31.91 15.00 -39.21
CA LEU A 380 33.30 14.54 -39.19
C LEU A 380 33.60 13.55 -40.32
N LEU A 381 32.68 12.60 -40.58
CA LEU A 381 32.81 11.64 -41.68
C LEU A 381 32.77 12.31 -43.04
N ALA A 382 31.97 13.37 -43.21
CA ALA A 382 31.94 14.16 -44.43
C ALA A 382 33.26 14.93 -44.65
N GLN A 383 33.84 15.51 -43.58
CA GLN A 383 35.14 16.19 -43.64
C GLN A 383 36.32 15.25 -43.94
N GLN A 384 36.24 13.98 -43.55
CA GLN A 384 37.28 12.99 -43.84
C GLN A 384 37.20 12.40 -45.26
N ARG A 385 36.07 12.60 -45.95
CA ARG A 385 35.82 12.09 -47.31
C ARG A 385 36.04 13.14 -48.41
N GLY A 386 36.05 14.42 -48.06
CA GLY A 386 36.41 15.54 -48.95
C GLY A 386 37.86 15.93 -48.75
#